data_AF-A0A350AX01-F1
#
_entry.id   AF-A0A350AX01-F1
#
_cell.length_a   1.000
_cell.length_b   1.000
_cell.length_c   1.000
_cell.angle_alpha   90.00
_cell.angle_beta   90.00
_cell.angle_gamma   90.00
#
_symmetry.space_group_name_H-M   'P 1'
#
loop_
_entity.id
_entity.type
_entity.pdbx_description
1 polymer ?
#
loop_
_entity_poly.entity_id
_entity_poly.type
_entity_poly.pdbx_seq_one_letter_code
_entity_poly.pdbx_strand_id
1 'polypeptide(L)'
;MMESVDSEGEFSTFARPVVSKRIVRASPKTSNNSVATLIDGKLVTDYGPVFKNRIPVGMYKMDLGASQPVYAITSWSYHLNGTRGPQLVTVYGSSSDRDPGWGLQDAQKFEPLGTIDLRTIRLSKYTAVSLVAAKGLALGDYRWIVWETAPVTKNGEHTAFQELSVL
;
A
#
# COMPACT_ATOMS: atom_id res chain seq x y z
N MET A 1 -4.28 -5.51 10.97
CA MET A 1 -3.95 -4.68 12.15
C MET A 1 -3.76 -3.23 11.74
N MET A 2 -4.01 -2.25 12.61
CA MET A 2 -3.89 -0.82 12.29
C MET A 2 -3.47 0.00 13.52
N GLU A 3 -2.67 1.04 13.30
CA GLU A 3 -2.23 2.02 14.31
C GLU A 3 -2.17 3.41 13.65
N SER A 4 -2.56 4.47 14.37
CA SER A 4 -2.34 5.85 13.94
C SER A 4 -1.75 6.70 15.04
N VAL A 5 -0.80 7.56 14.70
CA VAL A 5 0.01 8.35 15.65
C VAL A 5 0.21 9.79 15.17
N ASP A 6 0.57 10.71 16.06
CA ASP A 6 0.77 12.13 15.70
C ASP A 6 2.18 12.43 15.22
N SER A 7 3.16 11.58 15.54
CA SER A 7 4.54 11.66 15.05
C SER A 7 5.03 10.32 14.49
N GLU A 8 5.84 10.35 13.43
CA GLU A 8 6.37 9.13 12.79
C GLU A 8 7.14 8.21 13.76
N GLY A 9 7.68 8.76 14.86
CA GLY A 9 8.45 8.02 15.85
C GLY A 9 7.62 7.30 16.91
N GLU A 10 6.30 7.48 16.91
CA GLU A 10 5.40 7.02 17.99
C GLU A 10 4.73 5.66 17.72
N PHE A 11 4.95 5.05 16.55
CA PHE A 11 4.45 3.70 16.30
C PHE A 11 5.02 2.72 17.32
N SER A 12 4.13 2.06 18.06
CA SER A 12 4.45 1.10 19.11
C SER A 12 4.28 -0.35 18.64
N THR A 13 3.35 -0.55 17.71
CA THR A 13 3.05 -1.86 17.13
C THR A 13 3.82 -2.07 15.83
N PHE A 14 3.87 -1.04 14.99
CA PHE A 14 4.53 -1.13 13.69
C PHE A 14 6.00 -0.75 13.80
N ALA A 15 6.87 -1.64 13.32
CA ALA A 15 8.26 -1.28 13.09
C ALA A 15 8.33 -0.11 12.10
N ARG A 16 9.36 0.73 12.26
CA ARG A 16 9.62 1.79 11.28
C ARG A 16 9.89 1.17 9.90
N PRO A 17 9.42 1.83 8.82
CA PRO A 17 9.86 1.52 7.47
C PRO A 17 11.37 1.37 7.36
N VAL A 18 11.78 0.42 6.51
CA VAL A 18 13.18 0.21 6.16
C VAL A 18 13.31 0.26 4.65
N VAL A 19 14.43 0.83 4.17
CA VAL A 19 14.70 0.90 2.73
C VAL A 19 14.61 -0.48 2.10
N SER A 20 13.80 -0.59 1.06
CA SER A 20 13.60 -1.81 0.32
C SER A 20 14.31 -1.76 -1.03
N LYS A 21 14.89 -2.89 -1.44
CA LYS A 21 15.51 -3.05 -2.78
C LYS A 21 14.52 -3.57 -3.83
N ARG A 22 13.25 -3.73 -3.46
CA ARG A 22 12.18 -4.19 -4.35
C ARG A 22 11.90 -3.10 -5.40
N ILE A 23 11.12 -3.46 -6.43
CA ILE A 23 10.75 -2.50 -7.50
C ILE A 23 9.26 -2.23 -7.39
N VAL A 24 8.87 -0.94 -7.34
CA VAL A 24 7.48 -0.52 -7.36
C VAL A 24 7.16 0.23 -8.65
N ARG A 25 5.98 -0.05 -9.22
CA ARG A 25 5.42 0.63 -10.39
C ARG A 25 4.00 1.08 -10.07
N ALA A 26 3.51 2.08 -10.81
CA ALA A 26 2.14 2.56 -10.70
C ALA A 26 1.40 2.53 -12.04
N SER A 27 0.10 2.29 -12.00
CA SER A 27 -0.81 2.40 -13.14
C SER A 27 -2.16 2.98 -12.69
N PRO A 28 -2.59 4.16 -13.20
CA PRO A 28 -1.84 5.05 -14.09
C PRO A 28 -0.62 5.69 -13.39
N LYS A 29 0.16 6.51 -14.10
CA LYS A 29 1.28 7.23 -13.48
C LYS A 29 0.78 8.18 -12.37
N THR A 30 1.53 8.28 -11.28
CA THR A 30 1.30 9.27 -10.21
C THR A 30 1.58 10.69 -10.70
N SER A 31 1.00 11.69 -10.04
CA SER A 31 1.03 13.10 -10.51
C SER A 31 2.19 13.93 -9.99
N ASN A 32 2.97 13.40 -9.04
CA ASN A 32 3.93 14.16 -8.24
C ASN A 32 5.19 13.34 -7.97
N ASN A 33 5.43 12.91 -6.72
CA ASN A 33 6.62 12.20 -6.29
C ASN A 33 6.82 10.88 -7.06
N SER A 34 8.08 10.48 -7.18
CA SER A 34 8.47 9.21 -7.78
C SER A 34 7.93 8.04 -6.97
N VAL A 35 7.37 7.03 -7.63
CA VAL A 35 6.93 5.77 -6.98
C VAL A 35 8.03 5.08 -6.18
N ALA A 36 9.31 5.39 -6.46
CA ALA A 36 10.45 4.88 -5.71
C ALA A 36 10.50 5.39 -4.25
N THR A 37 9.79 6.46 -3.89
CA THR A 37 9.73 6.91 -2.49
C THR A 37 8.88 5.99 -1.63
N LEU A 38 8.02 5.15 -2.21
CA LEU A 38 7.19 4.19 -1.44
C LEU A 38 8.00 3.04 -0.82
N ILE A 39 9.31 3.00 -1.04
CA ILE A 39 10.22 1.93 -0.60
C ILE A 39 11.54 2.51 -0.04
N ASP A 40 11.56 3.81 0.28
CA ASP A 40 12.77 4.51 0.69
C ASP A 40 12.95 4.58 2.22
N GLY A 41 12.03 3.97 2.97
CA GLY A 41 12.09 3.85 4.41
C GLY A 41 11.73 5.14 5.15
N LYS A 42 10.99 6.07 4.53
CA LYS A 42 10.70 7.39 5.12
C LYS A 42 9.21 7.67 5.21
N LEU A 43 8.82 8.33 6.30
CA LEU A 43 7.46 8.84 6.50
C LEU A 43 7.47 10.36 6.44
N VAL A 44 7.36 10.92 5.24
CA VAL A 44 7.42 12.39 5.05
C VAL A 44 6.03 13.03 5.15
N THR A 45 6.01 14.34 5.42
CA THR A 45 4.77 15.13 5.55
C THR A 45 4.36 15.76 4.21
N ASP A 46 4.34 14.98 3.15
CA ASP A 46 3.92 15.44 1.82
C ASP A 46 2.86 14.51 1.22
N TYR A 47 2.62 14.63 -0.09
CA TYR A 47 1.63 13.81 -0.79
C TYR A 47 2.08 12.36 -1.02
N GLY A 48 3.38 12.07 -0.95
CA GLY A 48 3.98 10.87 -1.53
C GLY A 48 3.60 10.73 -3.01
N PRO A 49 3.80 9.58 -3.64
CA PRO A 49 3.28 9.32 -4.97
C PRO A 49 1.77 9.18 -4.87
N VAL A 50 1.02 10.06 -5.53
CA VAL A 50 -0.45 10.06 -5.50
C VAL A 50 -1.04 10.10 -6.91
N PHE A 51 -2.14 9.37 -7.11
CA PHE A 51 -2.90 9.44 -8.35
C PHE A 51 -3.63 10.79 -8.46
N LYS A 52 -3.85 11.24 -9.70
CA LYS A 52 -4.62 12.46 -9.95
C LYS A 52 -6.02 12.31 -9.37
N ASN A 53 -6.58 13.39 -8.83
CA ASN A 53 -7.94 13.38 -8.34
C ASN A 53 -8.91 12.89 -9.42
N ARG A 54 -9.95 12.16 -8.99
CA ARG A 54 -11.02 11.56 -9.83
C ARG A 54 -10.57 10.39 -10.72
N ILE A 55 -9.32 9.94 -10.63
CA ILE A 55 -8.97 8.60 -11.10
C ILE A 55 -9.77 7.60 -10.25
N PRO A 56 -10.61 6.73 -10.85
CA PRO A 56 -11.48 5.85 -10.08
C PRO A 56 -10.70 4.75 -9.35
N VAL A 57 -9.62 4.27 -9.98
CA VAL A 57 -8.74 3.23 -9.47
C VAL A 57 -7.30 3.57 -9.84
N GLY A 58 -6.39 3.49 -8.88
CA GLY A 58 -4.96 3.53 -9.12
C GLY A 58 -4.28 2.34 -8.46
N MET A 59 -3.30 1.75 -9.13
CA MET A 59 -2.63 0.55 -8.65
C MET A 59 -1.14 0.81 -8.42
N TYR A 60 -0.63 0.37 -7.27
CA TYR A 60 0.80 0.19 -7.05
C TYR A 60 1.12 -1.30 -7.12
N LYS A 61 2.15 -1.70 -7.87
CA LYS A 61 2.60 -3.10 -7.97
C LYS A 61 4.06 -3.20 -7.60
N MET A 62 4.36 -4.11 -6.66
CA MET A 62 5.70 -4.42 -6.21
C MET A 62 6.15 -5.77 -6.79
N ASP A 63 7.39 -5.81 -7.31
CA ASP A 63 8.10 -7.04 -7.66
C ASP A 63 8.98 -7.49 -6.48
N LEU A 64 8.68 -8.67 -5.95
CA LEU A 64 9.47 -9.35 -4.93
C LEU A 64 10.68 -10.10 -5.54
N GLY A 65 10.82 -10.14 -6.86
CA GLY A 65 11.93 -10.76 -7.58
C GLY A 65 11.79 -12.26 -7.79
N ALA A 66 11.16 -12.97 -6.84
CA ALA A 66 10.80 -14.39 -6.95
C ALA A 66 9.55 -14.68 -6.10
N SER A 67 8.89 -15.80 -6.38
CA SER A 67 7.80 -16.27 -5.52
C SER A 67 8.38 -16.70 -4.17
N GLN A 68 7.82 -16.18 -3.09
CA GLN A 68 8.27 -16.42 -1.73
C GLN A 68 7.09 -16.32 -0.76
N PRO A 69 7.13 -16.94 0.42
CA PRO A 69 6.09 -16.78 1.42
C PRO A 69 5.98 -15.32 1.83
N VAL A 70 4.73 -14.83 1.90
CA VAL A 70 4.39 -13.48 2.37
C VAL A 70 3.62 -13.59 3.68
N TYR A 71 4.16 -12.99 4.73
CA TYR A 71 3.62 -13.02 6.08
C TYR A 71 2.84 -11.76 6.43
N ALA A 72 3.29 -10.61 5.91
CA ALA A 72 2.63 -9.34 6.14
C ALA A 72 2.77 -8.40 4.95
N ILE A 73 1.71 -7.61 4.71
CA ILE A 73 1.68 -6.56 3.69
C ILE A 73 1.23 -5.28 4.39
N THR A 74 2.14 -4.31 4.51
CA THR A 74 1.96 -3.11 5.33
C THR A 74 2.07 -1.86 4.47
N SER A 75 1.20 -0.89 4.74
CA SER A 75 1.22 0.42 4.11
C SER A 75 1.15 1.54 5.16
N TRP A 76 1.93 2.58 4.93
CA TRP A 76 1.92 3.80 5.74
C TRP A 76 1.38 4.97 4.91
N SER A 77 0.61 5.84 5.55
CA SER A 77 0.05 7.04 4.95
C SER A 77 0.18 8.25 5.88
N TYR A 78 0.23 9.43 5.27
CA TYR A 78 0.18 10.70 5.98
C TYR A 78 -1.18 11.36 5.80
N HIS A 79 -1.75 11.90 6.88
CA HIS A 79 -3.05 12.56 6.89
C HIS A 79 -2.97 13.98 6.36
N LEU A 80 -2.42 14.12 5.16
CA LEU A 80 -2.19 15.39 4.51
C LEU A 80 -3.49 16.18 4.38
N ASN A 81 -3.45 17.43 4.82
CA ASN A 81 -4.58 18.36 4.85
C ASN A 81 -5.82 17.83 5.59
N GLY A 82 -5.67 16.82 6.45
CA GLY A 82 -6.78 16.21 7.18
C GLY A 82 -7.75 15.39 6.32
N THR A 83 -7.36 14.98 5.10
CA THR A 83 -8.25 14.20 4.21
C THR A 83 -7.61 13.01 3.51
N ARG A 84 -6.27 12.93 3.43
CA ARG A 84 -5.55 11.92 2.61
C ARG A 84 -4.84 10.83 3.41
N GLY A 85 -5.15 10.72 4.69
CA GLY A 85 -4.63 9.68 5.59
C GLY A 85 -5.36 8.34 5.45
N PRO A 86 -6.70 8.32 5.33
CA PRO A 86 -7.44 7.06 5.17
C PRO A 86 -6.95 6.27 3.97
N GLN A 87 -7.10 4.95 4.05
CA GLN A 87 -6.75 4.01 2.98
C GLN A 87 -8.03 3.27 2.56
N LEU A 88 -8.30 3.27 1.26
CA LEU A 88 -9.30 2.41 0.63
C LEU A 88 -8.57 1.58 -0.43
N VAL A 89 -8.25 0.35 -0.07
CA VAL A 89 -7.35 -0.48 -0.87
C VAL A 89 -7.74 -1.96 -0.80
N THR A 90 -7.73 -2.63 -1.95
CA THR A 90 -7.72 -4.10 -2.03
C THR A 90 -6.32 -4.55 -2.43
N VAL A 91 -5.80 -5.52 -1.70
CA VAL A 91 -4.47 -6.09 -1.94
C VAL A 91 -4.61 -7.41 -2.69
N TYR A 92 -3.78 -7.60 -3.70
CA TYR A 92 -3.72 -8.81 -4.51
C TYR A 92 -2.32 -9.41 -4.50
N GLY A 93 -2.24 -10.73 -4.56
CA GLY A 93 -1.01 -11.50 -4.75
C GLY A 93 -0.98 -12.20 -6.12
N SER A 94 0.21 -12.36 -6.69
CA SER A 94 0.45 -13.24 -7.84
C SER A 94 1.76 -14.01 -7.68
N SER A 95 1.72 -15.32 -7.91
CA SER A 95 2.89 -16.20 -7.91
C SER A 95 3.60 -16.27 -9.27
N SER A 96 3.12 -15.53 -10.28
CA SER A 96 3.68 -15.58 -11.64
C SER A 96 5.19 -15.27 -11.66
N ASP A 97 5.94 -16.04 -12.44
CA ASP A 97 7.37 -15.85 -12.66
C ASP A 97 7.70 -14.61 -13.54
N ARG A 98 6.69 -14.04 -14.19
CA ARG A 98 6.79 -12.87 -15.08
C ARG A 98 5.81 -11.80 -14.63
N ASP A 99 5.97 -10.58 -15.16
CA ASP A 99 5.02 -9.50 -14.87
C ASP A 99 3.60 -9.91 -15.32
N PRO A 100 2.64 -10.07 -14.38
CA PRO A 100 1.29 -10.55 -14.70
C PRO A 100 0.39 -9.47 -15.34
N GLY A 101 0.92 -8.26 -15.56
CA GLY A 101 0.16 -7.12 -16.06
C GLY A 101 -0.65 -6.44 -14.95
N TRP A 102 -1.80 -5.86 -15.31
CA TRP A 102 -2.63 -5.06 -14.41
C TRP A 102 -4.10 -5.51 -14.36
N GLY A 103 -4.43 -6.64 -15.01
CA GLY A 103 -5.80 -7.16 -15.04
C GLY A 103 -6.13 -7.95 -13.79
N LEU A 104 -6.41 -7.28 -12.68
CA LEU A 104 -6.66 -7.89 -11.37
C LEU A 104 -7.91 -8.79 -11.31
N GLN A 105 -8.81 -8.64 -12.27
CA GLN A 105 -9.98 -9.51 -12.46
C GLN A 105 -9.64 -10.91 -12.99
N ASP A 106 -8.42 -11.11 -13.50
CA ASP A 106 -7.95 -12.42 -13.97
C ASP A 106 -7.55 -13.29 -12.78
N ALA A 107 -8.50 -14.07 -12.26
CA ALA A 107 -8.32 -14.94 -11.10
C ALA A 107 -7.29 -16.06 -11.31
N GLN A 108 -6.84 -16.31 -12.56
CA GLN A 108 -5.72 -17.24 -12.81
C GLN A 108 -4.36 -16.57 -12.56
N LYS A 109 -4.32 -15.23 -12.52
CA LYS A 109 -3.09 -14.47 -12.29
C LYS A 109 -3.04 -13.82 -10.93
N PHE A 110 -4.18 -13.39 -10.40
CA PHE A 110 -4.25 -12.63 -9.15
C PHE A 110 -5.21 -13.25 -8.16
N GLU A 111 -4.77 -13.32 -6.92
CA GLU A 111 -5.57 -13.72 -5.77
C GLU A 111 -5.84 -12.49 -4.89
N PRO A 112 -7.10 -12.16 -4.56
CA PRO A 112 -7.40 -11.10 -3.60
C PRO A 112 -7.06 -11.55 -2.17
N LEU A 113 -6.19 -10.80 -1.50
CA LEU A 113 -5.72 -11.13 -0.14
C LEU A 113 -6.54 -10.43 0.95
N GLY A 114 -7.14 -9.28 0.62
CA GLY A 114 -8.01 -8.56 1.53
C GLY A 114 -8.24 -7.12 1.15
N THR A 115 -9.26 -6.51 1.75
CA THR A 115 -9.61 -5.11 1.57
C THR A 115 -9.50 -4.35 2.90
N ILE A 116 -8.95 -3.15 2.82
CA ILE A 116 -8.84 -2.19 3.91
C ILE A 116 -9.68 -0.97 3.53
N ASP A 117 -10.60 -0.57 4.41
CA ASP A 117 -11.37 0.68 4.30
C ASP A 117 -11.31 1.44 5.62
N LEU A 118 -10.56 2.55 5.63
CA LEU A 118 -10.39 3.40 6.80
C LEU A 118 -11.14 4.74 6.69
N ARG A 119 -12.01 4.93 5.68
CA ARG A 119 -12.63 6.24 5.39
C ARG A 119 -13.50 6.78 6.51
N THR A 120 -14.05 5.91 7.35
CA THR A 120 -14.90 6.28 8.49
C THR A 120 -14.15 6.33 9.81
N ILE A 121 -12.85 6.05 9.80
CA ILE A 121 -12.03 5.99 11.01
C ILE A 121 -11.38 7.35 11.26
N ARG A 122 -11.42 7.80 12.52
CA ARG A 122 -10.68 8.99 12.93
C ARG A 122 -9.20 8.63 13.05
N LEU A 123 -8.36 9.30 12.26
CA LEU A 123 -6.92 9.04 12.19
C LEU A 123 -6.13 10.23 12.74
N SER A 124 -5.02 9.93 13.40
CA SER A 124 -3.95 10.89 13.68
C SER A 124 -3.16 11.22 12.40
N LYS A 125 -2.00 11.88 12.53
CA LYS A 125 -1.22 12.34 11.37
C LYS A 125 -0.61 11.23 10.52
N TYR A 126 -0.11 10.17 11.13
CA TYR A 126 0.46 9.02 10.43
C TYR A 126 -0.40 7.80 10.70
N THR A 127 -0.59 6.95 9.70
CA THR A 127 -1.35 5.71 9.82
C THR A 127 -0.55 4.57 9.22
N ALA A 128 -0.47 3.46 9.94
CA ALA A 128 0.06 2.19 9.46
C ALA A 128 -1.05 1.14 9.51
N VAL A 129 -1.18 0.36 8.44
CA VAL A 129 -2.12 -0.76 8.38
C VAL A 129 -1.46 -1.94 7.71
N SER A 130 -1.77 -3.14 8.20
CA SER A 130 -1.21 -4.38 7.66
C SER A 130 -2.23 -5.49 7.56
N LEU A 131 -2.22 -6.18 6.41
CA LEU A 131 -2.75 -7.52 6.28
C LEU A 131 -1.67 -8.48 6.78
N VAL A 132 -1.99 -9.27 7.80
CA VAL A 132 -1.04 -10.15 8.49
C VAL A 132 -1.63 -11.54 8.53
N ALA A 133 -0.83 -12.55 8.19
CA ALA A 133 -1.21 -13.94 8.33
C ALA A 133 -1.42 -14.32 9.81
N ALA A 134 -2.19 -15.36 10.07
CA ALA A 134 -2.26 -15.92 11.41
C ALA A 134 -0.87 -16.43 11.86
N LYS A 135 -0.61 -16.42 13.17
CA LYS A 135 0.70 -16.76 13.74
C LYS A 135 1.19 -18.12 13.23
N GLY A 136 2.37 -18.12 12.60
CA GLY A 136 3.01 -19.32 12.05
C GLY A 136 2.53 -19.71 10.64
N LEU A 137 1.63 -18.93 10.02
CA LEU A 137 1.17 -19.11 8.65
C LEU A 137 1.66 -17.97 7.75
N ALA A 138 1.56 -18.17 6.44
CA ALA A 138 1.73 -17.13 5.42
C ALA A 138 0.36 -16.79 4.80
N LEU A 139 0.24 -15.60 4.22
CA LEU A 139 -0.88 -15.21 3.36
C LEU A 139 -0.88 -16.06 2.07
N GLY A 140 0.30 -16.48 1.63
CA GLY A 140 0.54 -17.32 0.45
C GLY A 140 1.96 -17.11 -0.07
N ASP A 141 2.30 -17.81 -1.15
CA ASP A 141 3.55 -17.64 -1.88
C ASP A 141 3.34 -16.72 -3.09
N TYR A 142 3.97 -15.54 -3.07
CA TYR A 142 3.78 -14.54 -4.11
C TYR A 142 5.10 -13.93 -4.55
N ARG A 143 5.17 -13.54 -5.83
CA ARG A 143 6.21 -12.68 -6.39
C ARG A 143 5.71 -11.24 -6.52
N TRP A 144 4.43 -11.05 -6.86
CA TRP A 144 3.88 -9.72 -7.12
C TRP A 144 2.82 -9.40 -6.09
N ILE A 145 2.91 -8.22 -5.50
CA ILE A 145 1.88 -7.66 -4.64
C ILE A 145 1.34 -6.40 -5.28
N VAL A 146 0.01 -6.28 -5.38
CA VAL A 146 -0.66 -5.12 -5.96
C VAL A 146 -1.60 -4.49 -4.94
N TRP A 147 -1.45 -3.19 -4.71
CA TRP A 147 -2.39 -2.36 -3.97
C TRP A 147 -3.29 -1.67 -4.99
N GLU A 148 -4.52 -2.15 -5.14
CA GLU A 148 -5.57 -1.47 -5.90
C GLU A 148 -6.27 -0.46 -5.00
N THR A 149 -6.07 0.82 -5.29
CA THR A 149 -6.52 1.92 -4.44
C THR A 149 -7.66 2.69 -5.11
N ALA A 150 -8.59 3.19 -4.30
CA ALA A 150 -9.68 4.04 -4.75
C ALA A 150 -9.70 5.35 -3.94
N PRO A 151 -10.37 6.40 -4.47
CA PRO A 151 -10.50 7.66 -3.75
C PRO A 151 -11.08 7.51 -2.35
N VAL A 152 -10.51 8.25 -1.41
CA VAL A 152 -10.89 8.27 0.01
C VAL A 152 -11.77 9.46 0.39
N THR A 153 -11.96 10.41 -0.54
CA THR A 153 -12.87 11.55 -0.35
C THR A 153 -13.88 11.67 -1.49
N LYS A 154 -14.99 12.37 -1.22
CA LYS A 154 -16.02 12.69 -2.23
C LYS A 154 -15.48 13.51 -3.41
N ASN A 155 -14.38 14.23 -3.23
CA ASN A 155 -13.74 15.03 -4.27
C ASN A 155 -12.83 14.19 -5.18
N GLY A 156 -12.76 12.87 -4.95
CA GLY A 156 -11.94 11.96 -5.74
C GLY A 156 -10.47 11.98 -5.34
N GLU A 157 -10.15 12.36 -4.11
CA GLU A 157 -8.77 12.41 -3.62
C GLU A 157 -8.30 11.04 -3.16
N HIS A 158 -7.05 10.71 -3.50
CA HIS A 158 -6.40 9.45 -3.10
C HIS A 158 -5.56 9.65 -1.84
N THR A 159 -5.33 8.53 -1.15
CA THR A 159 -4.42 8.40 -0.01
C THR A 159 -3.02 8.93 -0.36
N ALA A 160 -2.42 9.67 0.57
CA ALA A 160 -1.03 10.09 0.52
C ALA A 160 -0.14 8.99 1.15
N PHE A 161 0.09 7.92 0.39
CA PHE A 161 0.96 6.82 0.81
C PHE A 161 2.41 7.28 0.93
N GLN A 162 3.06 6.87 2.02
CA GLN A 162 4.45 7.19 2.31
C GLN A 162 5.35 5.97 2.15
N GLU A 163 4.88 4.77 2.51
CA GLU A 163 5.65 3.54 2.40
C GLU A 163 4.75 2.34 2.11
N LEU A 164 5.26 1.37 1.35
CA LEU A 164 4.71 0.03 1.12
C LEU A 164 5.76 -1.01 1.46
N SER A 165 5.41 -2.02 2.26
CA SER A 165 6.30 -3.10 2.66
C SER A 165 5.64 -4.46 2.58
N VAL A 166 6.46 -5.47 2.27
CA VAL A 166 6.08 -6.88 2.22
C VAL A 166 7.15 -7.67 2.97
N LEU A 167 6.72 -8.40 4.01
CA LEU A 167 7.55 -9.29 4.82
C LEU A 167 7.27 -10.74 4.46
#